data_AF-A0A3D1CQ00-F1
#
_entry.id   AF-A0A3D1CQ00-F1
#
_cell.length_a   1.000
_cell.length_b   1.000
_cell.length_c   1.000
_cell.angle_alpha   90.00
_cell.angle_beta   90.00
_cell.angle_gamma   90.00
#
_symmetry.space_group_name_H-M   'P 1'
#
loop_
_entity.id
_entity.type
_entity.pdbx_description
1 polymer ?
#
loop_
_entity_poly.entity_id
_entity_poly.type
_entity_poly.pdbx_seq_one_letter_code
_entity_poly.pdbx_strand_id
1 'polypeptide(L)'
;MASLISVGQVVDQSIHHYRKYFKNLLNISLYLFAGTPFFIAATILYSTTDNTRLIISAVCTLIGTLVSAIASIWTFNALIFTVDAEVQNKKTKTEVLNRSAWKKFWPSLALSIIIALASIIVTVLCLLPAAAIFLVSTAMHANSLLPFLAGIIFLLFGIVIAICVVGWILVTTLFAPYALMLEDNKIIQSLHRARNLINGRWWATLLRLILPNLCIAIIVYLIPKIIHFFLSILAVGSPSIIMPLFIINDIANVALYALTVPFLVIANYYVFQSLVDTYKQNAS
;
A
#
# COMPACT_ATOMS: atom_id res chain seq x y z
N MET A 1 -3.90 32.74 7.92
CA MET A 1 -3.46 31.62 7.07
C MET A 1 -4.02 30.34 7.68
N ALA A 2 -4.77 29.50 6.95
CA ALA A 2 -5.20 28.21 7.50
C ALA A 2 -3.98 27.39 7.92
N SER A 3 -3.94 27.02 9.20
CA SER A 3 -3.00 26.01 9.67
C SER A 3 -3.47 24.65 9.17
N LEU A 4 -2.56 23.92 8.52
CA LEU A 4 -2.76 22.49 8.26
C LEU A 4 -3.05 21.77 9.58
N ILE A 5 -3.92 20.75 9.53
CA ILE A 5 -4.21 19.89 10.68
C ILE A 5 -2.91 19.34 11.28
N SER A 6 -2.77 19.33 12.61
CA SER A 6 -1.57 18.78 13.25
C SER A 6 -1.54 17.25 13.13
N VAL A 7 -0.36 16.65 13.24
CA VAL A 7 -0.21 15.18 13.18
C VAL A 7 -1.03 14.50 14.28
N GLY A 8 -1.01 15.05 15.50
CA GLY A 8 -1.81 14.56 16.63
C GLY A 8 -3.30 14.60 16.33
N GLN A 9 -3.79 15.70 15.76
CA GLN A 9 -5.20 15.80 15.34
C GLN A 9 -5.57 14.79 14.24
N VAL A 10 -4.68 14.50 13.28
CA VAL A 10 -4.93 13.44 12.28
C VAL A 10 -5.10 12.10 12.97
N VAL A 11 -4.18 11.74 13.88
CA VAL A 11 -4.24 10.47 14.61
C VAL A 11 -5.50 10.39 15.48
N ASP A 12 -5.80 11.43 16.25
CA ASP A 12 -6.95 11.47 17.15
C ASP A 12 -8.28 11.37 16.38
N GLN A 13 -8.42 12.13 15.28
CA GLN A 13 -9.59 12.08 14.42
C GLN A 13 -9.73 10.71 13.75
N SER A 14 -8.62 10.13 13.27
CA SER A 14 -8.63 8.80 12.69
C SER A 14 -9.03 7.72 13.69
N ILE A 15 -8.49 7.74 14.91
CA ILE A 15 -8.86 6.79 15.97
C ILE A 15 -10.35 6.96 16.34
N HIS A 16 -10.80 8.21 16.53
CA HIS A 16 -12.18 8.48 16.89
C HIS A 16 -13.16 8.01 15.80
N HIS A 17 -12.87 8.34 14.54
CA HIS A 17 -13.67 7.93 13.39
C HIS A 17 -13.69 6.40 13.26
N TYR A 18 -12.52 5.77 13.32
CA TYR A 18 -12.39 4.31 13.22
C TYR A 18 -13.19 3.59 14.32
N ARG A 19 -13.12 4.06 15.57
CA ARG A 19 -13.91 3.50 16.68
C ARG A 19 -15.41 3.68 16.46
N LYS A 20 -15.84 4.86 16.04
CA LYS A 20 -17.25 5.20 15.83
C LYS A 20 -17.89 4.35 14.73
N TYR A 21 -17.17 4.10 13.64
CA TYR A 21 -17.68 3.39 12.46
C TYR A 21 -17.05 1.99 12.25
N PHE A 22 -16.44 1.42 13.30
CA PHE A 22 -15.64 0.19 13.23
C PHE A 22 -16.33 -0.94 12.47
N LYS A 23 -17.58 -1.25 12.81
CA LYS A 23 -18.34 -2.34 12.18
C LYS A 23 -18.55 -2.13 10.68
N ASN A 24 -18.86 -0.90 10.27
CA ASN A 24 -19.10 -0.58 8.86
C ASN A 24 -17.81 -0.69 8.05
N LEU A 25 -16.75 -0.08 8.57
CA LEU A 25 -15.41 -0.11 7.96
C LEU A 25 -14.86 -1.54 7.89
N LEU A 26 -15.05 -2.33 8.96
CA LEU A 26 -14.61 -3.72 9.02
C LEU A 26 -15.32 -4.57 7.96
N ASN A 27 -16.65 -4.43 7.83
CA ASN A 27 -17.43 -5.16 6.82
C ASN A 27 -16.91 -4.92 5.39
N ILE A 28 -16.47 -3.70 5.08
CA ILE A 28 -15.87 -3.38 3.78
C ILE A 28 -14.47 -3.99 3.67
N SER A 29 -13.65 -3.89 4.72
CA SER A 29 -12.29 -4.42 4.71
C SER A 29 -12.21 -5.96 4.66
N LEU A 30 -13.26 -6.67 5.09
CA LEU A 30 -13.31 -8.13 5.02
C LEU A 30 -13.23 -8.68 3.60
N TYR A 31 -13.53 -7.87 2.58
CA TYR A 31 -13.34 -8.27 1.19
C TYR A 31 -11.86 -8.53 0.83
N LEU A 32 -10.91 -8.02 1.60
CA LEU A 32 -9.48 -8.36 1.44
C LEU A 32 -9.22 -9.86 1.64
N PHE A 33 -10.12 -10.60 2.30
CA PHE A 33 -10.01 -12.05 2.42
C PHE A 33 -10.33 -12.81 1.13
N ALA A 34 -10.87 -12.16 0.09
CA ALA A 34 -11.33 -12.84 -1.12
C ALA A 34 -10.27 -13.74 -1.79
N GLY A 35 -8.99 -13.38 -1.73
CA GLY A 35 -7.90 -14.19 -2.28
C GLY A 35 -7.36 -15.29 -1.36
N THR A 36 -7.69 -15.24 -0.06
CA THR A 36 -7.13 -16.14 0.97
C THR A 36 -7.37 -17.63 0.67
N PRO A 37 -8.57 -18.08 0.23
CA PRO A 37 -8.79 -19.49 -0.09
C PRO A 37 -7.82 -20.04 -1.14
N PHE A 38 -7.44 -19.22 -2.12
CA PHE A 38 -6.51 -19.62 -3.18
C PHE A 38 -5.07 -19.74 -2.66
N PHE A 39 -4.64 -18.84 -1.77
CA PHE A 39 -3.33 -18.94 -1.13
C PHE A 39 -3.24 -20.15 -0.21
N ILE A 40 -4.31 -20.47 0.53
CA ILE A 40 -4.38 -21.69 1.34
C ILE A 40 -4.24 -22.93 0.45
N ALA A 41 -5.01 -23.00 -0.64
CA ALA A 41 -4.92 -24.11 -1.59
C ALA A 41 -3.52 -24.24 -2.21
N ALA A 42 -2.92 -23.12 -2.63
CA ALA A 42 -1.57 -23.09 -3.17
C ALA A 42 -0.53 -23.61 -2.16
N THR A 43 -0.64 -23.18 -0.91
CA THR A 43 0.26 -23.57 0.18
C THR A 43 0.18 -25.07 0.45
N ILE A 44 -1.02 -25.63 0.54
CA ILE A 44 -1.23 -27.09 0.70
C ILE A 44 -0.56 -27.87 -0.45
N LEU A 45 -0.75 -27.41 -1.69
CA LEU A 45 -0.23 -28.07 -2.90
C LEU A 45 1.29 -27.94 -3.08
N TYR A 46 1.92 -26.89 -2.54
CA TYR A 46 3.36 -26.62 -2.69
C TYR A 46 4.25 -27.66 -2.00
N SER A 47 3.74 -28.39 -1.00
CA SER A 47 4.50 -29.33 -0.16
C SER A 47 4.98 -30.62 -0.85
N THR A 48 4.95 -30.70 -2.18
CA THR A 48 5.08 -31.96 -2.91
C THR A 48 6.15 -31.89 -3.99
N THR A 49 6.83 -33.02 -4.25
CA THR A 49 7.84 -33.14 -5.32
C THR A 49 7.22 -33.37 -6.71
N ASP A 50 5.89 -33.38 -6.79
CA ASP A 50 5.15 -33.64 -8.02
C ASP A 50 5.01 -32.35 -8.85
N ASN A 51 5.59 -32.35 -10.05
CA ASN A 51 5.54 -31.23 -10.99
C ASN A 51 4.10 -30.79 -11.30
N THR A 52 3.14 -31.72 -11.35
CA THR A 52 1.74 -31.39 -11.62
C THR A 52 1.15 -30.55 -10.48
N ARG A 53 1.42 -30.92 -9.22
CA ARG A 53 0.96 -30.15 -8.05
C ARG A 53 1.63 -28.79 -7.93
N LEU A 54 2.91 -28.69 -8.28
CA LEU A 54 3.62 -27.40 -8.34
C LEU A 54 2.97 -26.45 -9.34
N ILE A 55 2.59 -26.93 -10.53
CA ILE A 55 1.88 -26.12 -11.54
C ILE A 55 0.52 -25.67 -11.00
N ILE A 56 -0.25 -26.55 -10.37
CA ILE A 56 -1.56 -26.18 -9.80
C ILE A 56 -1.39 -25.15 -8.66
N SER A 57 -0.36 -25.30 -7.82
CA SER A 57 -0.01 -24.35 -6.76
C SER A 57 0.32 -22.97 -7.34
N ALA A 58 1.10 -22.90 -8.42
CA ALA A 58 1.42 -21.67 -9.12
C ALA A 58 0.16 -20.99 -9.71
N VAL A 59 -0.73 -21.77 -10.34
CA VAL A 59 -2.02 -21.27 -10.86
C VAL A 59 -2.90 -20.73 -9.74
N CYS A 60 -3.02 -21.45 -8.61
CA CYS A 60 -3.77 -20.99 -7.44
C CYS A 60 -3.18 -19.68 -6.89
N THR A 61 -1.86 -19.57 -6.80
CA THR A 61 -1.18 -18.34 -6.35
C THR A 61 -1.47 -17.16 -7.28
N LEU A 62 -1.44 -17.39 -8.59
CA LEU A 62 -1.76 -16.36 -9.59
C LEU A 62 -3.20 -15.88 -9.46
N ILE A 63 -4.16 -16.81 -9.37
CA ILE A 63 -5.58 -16.48 -9.18
C ILE A 63 -5.78 -15.74 -7.86
N GLY A 64 -5.21 -16.23 -6.77
CA GLY A 64 -5.28 -15.57 -5.46
C GLY A 64 -4.73 -14.15 -5.47
N THR A 65 -3.62 -13.92 -6.20
CA THR A 65 -3.03 -12.60 -6.37
C THR A 65 -3.94 -11.66 -7.16
N LEU A 66 -4.52 -12.13 -8.27
CA LEU A 66 -5.45 -11.33 -9.09
C LEU A 66 -6.72 -10.98 -8.31
N VAL A 67 -7.32 -11.96 -7.62
CA VAL A 67 -8.51 -11.75 -6.77
C VAL A 67 -8.19 -10.77 -5.65
N SER A 68 -7.05 -10.91 -4.98
CA SER A 68 -6.62 -10.00 -3.92
C SER A 68 -6.38 -8.58 -4.44
N ALA A 69 -5.77 -8.43 -5.62
CA ALA A 69 -5.55 -7.12 -6.23
C ALA A 69 -6.86 -6.41 -6.57
N ILE A 70 -7.82 -7.13 -7.17
CA ILE A 70 -9.16 -6.62 -7.48
C ILE A 70 -9.88 -6.23 -6.18
N ALA A 71 -9.90 -7.13 -5.19
CA ALA A 71 -10.52 -6.87 -3.91
C ALA A 71 -9.89 -5.68 -3.18
N SER A 72 -8.56 -5.51 -3.27
CA SER A 72 -7.84 -4.40 -2.63
C SER A 72 -8.21 -3.05 -3.22
N ILE A 73 -8.23 -2.93 -4.55
CA ILE A 73 -8.61 -1.69 -5.24
C ILE A 73 -10.08 -1.35 -4.94
N TRP A 74 -10.98 -2.34 -5.03
CA TRP A 74 -12.38 -2.14 -4.70
C TRP A 74 -12.57 -1.70 -3.24
N THR A 75 -11.91 -2.37 -2.30
CA THR A 75 -11.97 -2.08 -0.86
C THR A 75 -11.49 -0.66 -0.58
N PHE A 76 -10.37 -0.26 -1.18
CA PHE A 76 -9.83 1.08 -1.04
C PHE A 76 -10.81 2.15 -1.55
N ASN A 77 -11.40 1.94 -2.74
CA ASN A 77 -12.40 2.85 -3.29
C ASN A 77 -13.66 2.94 -2.40
N ALA A 78 -14.15 1.79 -1.93
CA ALA A 78 -15.34 1.71 -1.08
C ALA A 78 -15.11 2.40 0.26
N LEU A 79 -13.93 2.25 0.86
CA LEU A 79 -13.54 2.94 2.09
C LEU A 79 -13.47 4.45 1.89
N ILE A 80 -12.89 4.95 0.78
CA ILE A 80 -12.87 6.39 0.50
C ILE A 80 -14.28 6.99 0.47
N PHE A 81 -15.20 6.37 -0.28
CA PHE A 81 -16.59 6.85 -0.34
C PHE A 81 -17.33 6.73 0.99
N THR A 82 -17.04 5.68 1.76
CA THR A 82 -17.67 5.46 3.07
C THR A 82 -17.22 6.52 4.06
N VAL A 83 -15.91 6.74 4.17
CA VAL A 83 -15.33 7.78 5.03
C VAL A 83 -15.84 9.17 4.64
N ASP A 84 -15.91 9.47 3.34
CA ASP A 84 -16.45 10.75 2.87
C ASP A 84 -17.91 10.96 3.27
N ALA A 85 -18.76 9.94 3.08
CA ALA A 85 -20.17 10.00 3.47
C ALA A 85 -20.33 10.14 4.99
N GLU A 86 -19.51 9.44 5.78
CA GLU A 86 -19.52 9.47 7.24
C GLU A 86 -19.06 10.84 7.79
N VAL A 87 -17.99 11.43 7.24
CA VAL A 87 -17.54 12.78 7.60
C VAL A 87 -18.60 13.84 7.26
N GLN A 88 -19.29 13.69 6.13
CA GLN A 88 -20.36 14.60 5.72
C GLN A 88 -21.70 14.33 6.41
N ASN A 89 -21.77 13.36 7.34
CA ASN A 89 -22.99 12.92 8.01
C ASN A 89 -24.14 12.55 7.03
N LYS A 90 -23.79 12.10 5.82
CA LYS A 90 -24.76 11.66 4.81
C LYS A 90 -25.20 10.24 5.13
N LYS A 91 -26.51 10.03 5.33
CA LYS A 91 -27.09 8.68 5.46
C LYS A 91 -27.10 8.01 4.09
N THR A 92 -26.01 7.35 3.73
CA THR A 92 -25.90 6.57 2.48
C THR A 92 -26.14 5.10 2.75
N LYS A 93 -26.94 4.45 1.89
CA LYS A 93 -27.06 2.99 1.92
C LYS A 93 -25.76 2.37 1.40
N THR A 94 -25.28 1.31 2.05
CA THR A 94 -24.06 0.58 1.68
C THR A 94 -24.07 0.11 0.22
N GLU A 95 -25.24 -0.24 -0.31
CA GLU A 95 -25.42 -0.61 -1.73
C GLU A 95 -25.06 0.51 -2.70
N VAL A 96 -25.41 1.75 -2.37
CA VAL A 96 -25.10 2.93 -3.21
C VAL A 96 -23.61 3.18 -3.20
N LEU A 97 -22.97 3.08 -2.03
CA LEU A 97 -21.51 3.21 -1.89
C LEU A 97 -20.78 2.11 -2.68
N ASN A 98 -21.24 0.87 -2.59
CA ASN A 98 -20.67 -0.26 -3.35
C ASN A 98 -20.77 -0.04 -4.87
N ARG A 99 -21.93 0.40 -5.36
CA ARG A 99 -22.12 0.71 -6.79
C ARG A 99 -21.20 1.84 -7.25
N SER A 100 -21.00 2.86 -6.43
CA SER A 100 -20.05 3.96 -6.71
C SER A 100 -18.61 3.47 -6.74
N ALA A 101 -18.21 2.62 -5.80
CA ALA A 101 -16.87 2.03 -5.75
C ALA A 101 -16.57 1.20 -7.01
N TRP A 102 -17.52 0.38 -7.46
CA TRP A 102 -17.41 -0.38 -8.72
C TRP A 102 -17.35 0.49 -9.96
N LYS A 103 -18.17 1.56 -10.03
CA LYS A 103 -18.14 2.50 -11.16
C LYS A 103 -16.77 3.17 -11.31
N LYS A 104 -16.09 3.45 -10.18
CA LYS A 104 -14.75 4.05 -10.15
C LYS A 104 -13.61 3.04 -10.12
N PHE A 105 -13.90 1.73 -10.16
CA PHE A 105 -12.90 0.67 -10.15
C PHE A 105 -11.91 0.81 -11.31
N TRP A 106 -12.40 0.86 -12.55
CA TRP A 106 -11.54 0.92 -13.74
C TRP A 106 -10.69 2.19 -13.81
N PRO A 107 -11.22 3.40 -13.56
CA PRO A 107 -10.38 4.60 -13.45
C PRO A 107 -9.31 4.49 -12.35
N SER A 108 -9.65 3.92 -11.19
CA SER A 108 -8.71 3.73 -10.08
C SER A 108 -7.60 2.74 -10.41
N LEU A 109 -7.96 1.63 -11.08
CA LEU A 109 -7.01 0.63 -11.59
C LEU A 109 -6.06 1.26 -12.62
N ALA A 110 -6.58 1.99 -13.60
CA ALA A 110 -5.76 2.68 -14.61
C ALA A 110 -4.81 3.71 -13.97
N LEU A 111 -5.29 4.49 -13.01
CA LEU A 111 -4.45 5.42 -12.23
C LEU A 111 -3.34 4.67 -11.48
N SER A 112 -3.67 3.56 -10.83
CA SER A 112 -2.70 2.74 -10.08
C SER A 112 -1.62 2.15 -10.99
N ILE A 113 -2.00 1.67 -12.20
CA ILE A 113 -1.07 1.17 -13.21
C ILE A 113 -0.14 2.30 -13.69
N ILE A 114 -0.66 3.51 -13.95
CA ILE A 114 0.15 4.65 -14.38
C ILE A 114 1.19 5.02 -13.30
N ILE A 115 0.77 5.09 -12.03
CA ILE A 115 1.67 5.40 -10.91
C ILE A 115 2.72 4.30 -10.74
N ALA A 116 2.33 3.02 -10.85
CA ALA A 116 3.25 1.88 -10.77
C ALA A 116 4.28 1.89 -11.91
N LEU A 117 3.84 2.07 -13.16
CA LEU A 117 4.72 2.16 -14.32
C LEU A 117 5.68 3.35 -14.21
N ALA A 118 5.19 4.53 -13.81
CA ALA A 118 6.05 5.69 -13.58
C ALA A 118 7.11 5.39 -12.51
N SER A 119 6.75 4.71 -11.43
CA SER A 119 7.67 4.34 -10.35
C SER A 119 8.72 3.32 -10.83
N ILE A 120 8.32 2.32 -11.62
CA ILE A 120 9.24 1.34 -12.22
C ILE A 120 10.21 2.03 -13.18
N ILE A 121 9.72 2.86 -14.10
CA ILE A 121 10.55 3.58 -15.08
C ILE A 121 11.59 4.42 -14.34
N VAL A 122 11.18 5.17 -13.33
CA VAL A 122 12.10 6.02 -12.55
C VAL A 122 13.12 5.18 -11.78
N THR A 123 12.70 4.06 -11.19
CA THR A 123 13.61 3.14 -10.50
C THR A 123 14.66 2.58 -11.45
N VAL A 124 14.25 2.10 -12.62
CA VAL A 124 15.16 1.59 -13.66
C VAL A 124 16.12 2.68 -14.12
N LEU A 125 15.62 3.88 -14.42
CA LEU A 125 16.46 5.02 -14.84
C LEU A 125 17.49 5.41 -13.78
N CYS A 126 17.13 5.39 -12.49
CA CYS A 126 18.06 5.69 -11.40
C CYS A 126 19.10 4.58 -11.17
N LEU A 127 18.72 3.32 -11.38
CA LEU A 127 19.61 2.17 -11.16
C LEU A 127 20.52 1.88 -12.36
N LEU A 128 20.14 2.26 -13.58
CA LEU A 128 20.90 1.96 -14.80
C LEU A 128 22.37 2.41 -14.74
N PRO A 129 22.71 3.66 -14.34
CA PRO A 129 24.12 4.08 -14.24
C PRO A 129 24.89 3.28 -13.19
N ALA A 130 24.27 3.02 -12.04
CA ALA A 130 24.90 2.29 -10.95
C ALA A 130 25.14 0.81 -11.33
N ALA A 131 24.19 0.19 -12.01
CA ALA A 131 24.32 -1.16 -12.55
C ALA A 131 25.40 -1.24 -13.64
N ALA A 132 25.48 -0.26 -14.54
CA ALA A 132 26.51 -0.20 -15.57
C ALA A 132 27.92 -0.10 -14.96
N ILE A 133 28.13 0.77 -13.97
CA ILE A 133 29.41 0.91 -13.25
C ILE A 133 29.74 -0.39 -12.52
N PHE A 134 28.77 -1.02 -11.85
CA PHE A 134 28.95 -2.30 -11.18
C PHE A 134 29.39 -3.39 -12.18
N LEU A 135 28.72 -3.51 -13.33
CA LEU A 135 29.06 -4.49 -14.36
C LEU A 135 30.46 -4.26 -14.95
N VAL A 136 30.81 -3.02 -15.32
CA VAL A 136 32.15 -2.68 -15.83
C VAL A 136 33.23 -2.97 -14.79
N SER A 137 32.96 -2.63 -13.52
CA SER A 137 33.85 -2.94 -12.40
C SER A 137 34.11 -4.44 -12.27
N THR A 138 33.06 -5.26 -12.33
CA THR A 138 33.20 -6.73 -12.26
C THR A 138 33.91 -7.32 -13.48
N ALA A 139 33.74 -6.74 -14.67
CA ALA A 139 34.32 -7.24 -15.91
C ALA A 139 35.82 -6.90 -16.05
N MET A 140 36.24 -5.69 -15.67
CA MET A 140 37.62 -5.24 -15.88
C MET A 140 38.62 -5.82 -14.87
N HIS A 141 38.16 -6.22 -13.68
CA HIS A 141 39.05 -6.56 -12.58
C HIS A 141 38.53 -7.70 -11.72
N ALA A 142 38.30 -8.87 -12.32
CA ALA A 142 37.77 -10.06 -11.65
C ALA A 142 38.52 -10.45 -10.35
N ASN A 143 39.78 -10.02 -10.18
CA ASN A 143 40.63 -10.41 -9.05
C ASN A 143 40.97 -9.27 -8.06
N SER A 144 40.47 -8.04 -8.24
CA SER A 144 40.81 -6.95 -7.31
C SER A 144 39.60 -6.49 -6.49
N LEU A 145 39.79 -6.47 -5.17
CA LEU A 145 38.75 -6.11 -4.19
C LEU A 145 38.25 -4.66 -4.34
N LEU A 146 39.14 -3.74 -4.71
CA LEU A 146 38.84 -2.30 -4.72
C LEU A 146 37.74 -1.89 -5.72
N PRO A 147 37.79 -2.25 -7.01
CA PRO A 147 36.71 -1.95 -7.95
C PRO A 147 35.41 -2.65 -7.54
N PHE A 148 35.46 -3.90 -7.08
CA PHE A 148 34.26 -4.60 -6.59
C PHE A 148 33.56 -3.81 -5.47
N LEU A 149 34.31 -3.34 -4.46
CA LEU A 149 33.77 -2.48 -3.40
C LEU A 149 33.24 -1.16 -3.95
N ALA A 150 33.94 -0.52 -4.89
CA ALA A 150 33.45 0.69 -5.54
C ALA A 150 32.11 0.45 -6.25
N GLY A 151 31.98 -0.65 -7.00
CA GLY A 151 30.74 -1.04 -7.66
C GLY A 151 29.57 -1.22 -6.69
N ILE A 152 29.80 -1.86 -5.53
CA ILE A 152 28.78 -2.00 -4.48
C ILE A 152 28.37 -0.64 -3.92
N ILE A 153 29.33 0.25 -3.63
CA ILE A 153 29.05 1.59 -3.10
C ILE A 153 28.19 2.39 -4.09
N PHE A 154 28.53 2.36 -5.38
CA PHE A 154 27.73 3.02 -6.41
C PHE A 154 26.34 2.42 -6.56
N LEU A 155 26.21 1.09 -6.45
CA LEU A 155 24.91 0.40 -6.46
C LEU A 155 24.03 0.82 -5.27
N LEU A 156 24.59 0.84 -4.05
CA LEU A 156 23.88 1.31 -2.86
C LEU A 156 23.46 2.78 -3.00
N PHE A 157 24.34 3.63 -3.52
CA PHE A 157 24.02 5.03 -3.79
C PHE A 157 22.87 5.18 -4.80
N GLY A 158 22.89 4.40 -5.88
CA GLY A 158 21.80 4.34 -6.86
C GLY A 158 20.46 3.91 -6.25
N ILE A 159 20.48 2.93 -5.35
CA ILE A 159 19.29 2.49 -4.60
C ILE A 159 18.75 3.62 -3.72
N VAL A 160 19.61 4.33 -2.98
CA VAL A 160 19.18 5.44 -2.13
C VAL A 160 18.53 6.55 -2.96
N ILE A 161 19.14 6.92 -4.09
CA ILE A 161 18.54 7.90 -5.01
C ILE A 161 17.19 7.40 -5.52
N ALA A 162 17.10 6.14 -5.97
CA ALA A 162 15.85 5.56 -6.47
C ALA A 162 14.75 5.62 -5.40
N ILE A 163 15.05 5.25 -4.16
CA ILE A 163 14.11 5.33 -3.03
C ILE A 163 13.65 6.78 -2.79
N CYS A 164 14.57 7.74 -2.80
CA CYS A 164 14.23 9.15 -2.60
C CYS A 164 13.31 9.68 -3.71
N VAL A 165 13.60 9.39 -4.98
CA VAL A 165 12.80 9.86 -6.12
C VAL A 165 11.44 9.15 -6.18
N VAL A 166 11.40 7.83 -5.94
CA VAL A 166 10.14 7.09 -5.86
C VAL A 166 9.30 7.59 -4.68
N GLY A 167 9.90 7.81 -3.51
CA GLY A 167 9.23 8.40 -2.36
C GLY A 167 8.63 9.78 -2.69
N TRP A 168 9.36 10.62 -3.41
CA TRP A 168 8.85 11.89 -3.90
C TRP A 168 7.63 11.74 -4.82
N ILE A 169 7.69 10.82 -5.80
CA ILE A 169 6.58 10.54 -6.73
C ILE A 169 5.36 9.99 -5.98
N LEU A 170 5.55 9.04 -5.07
CA LEU A 170 4.47 8.46 -4.30
C LEU A 170 3.77 9.52 -3.44
N VAL A 171 4.52 10.39 -2.76
CA VAL A 171 3.93 11.45 -1.95
C VAL A 171 3.17 12.45 -2.80
N THR A 172 3.74 12.88 -3.93
CA THR A 172 3.08 13.83 -4.84
C THR A 172 1.84 13.27 -5.53
N THR A 173 1.75 11.95 -5.69
CA THR A 173 0.61 11.27 -6.34
C THR A 173 -0.36 10.60 -5.37
N LEU A 174 -0.05 10.58 -4.07
CA LEU A 174 -0.84 9.87 -3.04
C LEU A 174 -2.31 10.30 -3.01
N PHE A 175 -2.59 11.59 -3.26
CA PHE A 175 -3.95 12.13 -3.23
C PHE A 175 -4.69 12.05 -4.57
N ALA A 176 -4.06 11.54 -5.62
CA ALA A 176 -4.71 11.40 -6.92
C ALA A 176 -5.95 10.49 -6.87
N PRO A 177 -5.95 9.34 -6.15
CA PRO A 177 -7.15 8.52 -5.99
C PRO A 177 -8.31 9.28 -5.31
N TYR A 178 -8.02 10.10 -4.30
CA TYR A 178 -9.03 10.91 -3.60
C TYR A 178 -9.62 11.97 -4.54
N ALA A 179 -8.78 12.69 -5.29
CA ALA A 179 -9.23 13.65 -6.30
C ALA A 179 -10.03 12.99 -7.44
N LEU A 180 -9.68 11.78 -7.85
CA LEU A 180 -10.38 11.00 -8.88
C LEU A 180 -11.79 10.57 -8.41
N MET A 181 -11.90 10.18 -7.14
CA MET A 181 -13.14 9.64 -6.57
C MET A 181 -14.09 10.70 -6.07
N LEU A 182 -13.58 11.72 -5.37
CA LEU A 182 -14.38 12.70 -4.65
C LEU A 182 -14.67 13.97 -5.47
N GLU A 183 -13.77 14.36 -6.37
CA GLU A 183 -13.93 15.55 -7.22
C GLU A 183 -14.32 15.20 -8.67
N ASP A 184 -14.59 13.92 -8.98
CA ASP A 184 -14.95 13.43 -10.32
C ASP A 184 -13.97 13.82 -11.46
N ASN A 185 -12.73 14.15 -11.11
CA ASN A 185 -11.68 14.50 -12.07
C ASN A 185 -11.34 13.34 -13.02
N LYS A 186 -10.83 13.65 -14.22
CA LYS A 186 -10.18 12.65 -15.09
C LYS A 186 -8.83 12.23 -14.50
N ILE A 187 -8.28 11.08 -14.91
CA ILE A 187 -7.00 10.54 -14.40
C ILE A 187 -5.88 11.59 -14.41
N ILE A 188 -5.62 12.22 -15.56
CA ILE A 188 -4.55 13.24 -15.69
C ILE A 188 -4.85 14.46 -14.80
N GLN A 189 -6.10 14.90 -14.77
CA GLN A 189 -6.53 16.02 -13.91
C GLN A 189 -6.34 15.69 -12.43
N SER A 190 -6.61 14.45 -12.02
CA SER A 190 -6.44 14.00 -10.64
C SER A 190 -4.96 14.00 -10.20
N LEU A 191 -4.03 13.67 -11.11
CA LEU A 191 -2.59 13.75 -10.87
C LEU A 191 -2.13 15.21 -10.72
N HIS A 192 -2.55 16.09 -11.62
CA HIS A 192 -2.25 17.53 -11.52
C HIS A 192 -2.84 18.14 -10.24
N ARG A 193 -4.08 17.76 -9.91
CA ARG A 193 -4.76 18.19 -8.70
C ARG A 193 -3.99 17.77 -7.45
N ALA A 194 -3.58 16.51 -7.35
CA ALA A 194 -2.78 16.02 -6.24
C ALA A 194 -1.44 16.78 -6.10
N ARG A 195 -0.75 17.01 -7.21
CA ARG A 195 0.50 17.79 -7.23
C ARG A 195 0.28 19.23 -6.76
N ASN A 196 -0.78 19.89 -7.23
CA ASN A 196 -1.10 21.27 -6.86
C ASN A 196 -1.46 21.40 -5.36
N LEU A 197 -2.13 20.40 -4.79
CA LEU A 197 -2.45 20.38 -3.35
C LEU A 197 -1.20 20.30 -2.46
N ILE A 198 -0.12 19.68 -2.95
CA ILE A 198 1.11 19.46 -2.18
C ILE A 198 2.18 20.53 -2.47
N ASN A 199 2.05 21.28 -3.57
CA ASN A 199 3.07 22.22 -4.01
C ASN A 199 3.37 23.27 -2.94
N GLY A 200 4.66 23.47 -2.62
CA GLY A 200 5.12 24.36 -1.55
C GLY A 200 4.96 23.83 -0.12
N ARG A 201 4.36 22.64 0.07
CA ARG A 201 4.07 22.04 1.39
C ARG A 201 4.48 20.58 1.50
N TRP A 202 5.35 20.12 0.60
CA TRP A 202 5.71 18.71 0.46
C TRP A 202 6.17 18.06 1.78
N TRP A 203 7.12 18.68 2.50
CA TRP A 203 7.62 18.16 3.78
C TRP A 203 6.54 18.11 4.87
N ALA A 204 5.70 19.14 4.93
CA ALA A 204 4.60 19.22 5.89
C ALA A 204 3.58 18.09 5.65
N THR A 205 3.27 17.82 4.39
CA THR A 205 2.41 16.72 3.97
C THR A 205 3.05 15.37 4.25
N LEU A 206 4.33 15.20 3.88
CA LEU A 206 5.10 13.97 4.09
C LEU A 206 5.05 13.54 5.56
N LEU A 207 5.37 14.45 6.50
CA LEU A 207 5.40 14.12 7.92
C LEU A 207 4.03 13.70 8.47
N ARG A 208 2.95 14.34 8.00
CA ARG A 208 1.57 14.00 8.37
C ARG A 208 1.10 12.66 7.83
N LEU A 209 1.70 12.19 6.74
CA LEU A 209 1.42 10.89 6.16
C LEU A 209 2.28 9.81 6.81
N ILE A 210 3.58 10.05 6.92
CA ILE A 210 4.53 9.06 7.44
C ILE A 210 4.24 8.75 8.90
N LEU A 211 3.99 9.75 9.76
CA LEU A 211 3.89 9.48 11.21
C LEU A 211 2.74 8.54 11.59
N PRO A 212 1.48 8.77 11.16
CA PRO A 212 0.39 7.83 11.42
C PRO A 212 0.64 6.47 10.77
N ASN A 213 1.09 6.47 9.52
CA ASN A 213 1.33 5.24 8.76
C ASN A 213 2.48 4.42 9.35
N LEU A 214 3.50 5.06 9.93
CA LEU A 214 4.63 4.40 10.59
C LEU A 214 4.21 3.74 11.90
N CYS A 215 3.35 4.38 12.69
CA CYS A 215 2.81 3.76 13.91
C CYS A 215 2.05 2.46 13.57
N ILE A 216 1.21 2.50 12.53
CA ILE A 216 0.47 1.33 12.07
C ILE A 216 1.40 0.31 11.44
N ALA A 217 2.36 0.74 10.61
CA ALA A 217 3.31 -0.15 9.96
C ALA A 217 4.14 -0.93 10.98
N ILE A 218 4.53 -0.30 12.09
CA ILE A 218 5.19 -0.99 13.21
C ILE A 218 4.28 -2.10 13.76
N ILE A 219 3.00 -1.83 14.01
CA ILE A 219 2.04 -2.82 14.51
C ILE A 219 1.84 -3.95 13.49
N VAL A 220 1.60 -3.60 12.22
CA VAL A 220 1.36 -4.54 11.11
C VAL A 220 2.58 -5.40 10.83
N TYR A 221 3.79 -4.86 11.01
CA TYR A 221 5.03 -5.60 10.78
C TYR A 221 5.44 -6.43 11.99
N LEU A 222 5.37 -5.89 13.21
CA LEU A 222 5.86 -6.58 14.41
C LEU A 222 4.93 -7.72 14.84
N ILE A 223 3.61 -7.53 14.84
CA ILE A 223 2.67 -8.54 15.34
C ILE A 223 2.84 -9.88 14.61
N PRO A 224 2.82 -9.95 13.26
CA PRO A 224 2.99 -11.22 12.57
C PRO A 224 4.37 -11.83 12.77
N LYS A 225 5.43 -11.02 12.92
CA LYS A 225 6.77 -11.53 13.21
C LYS A 225 6.86 -12.15 14.60
N ILE A 226 6.21 -11.54 15.59
CA ILE A 226 6.08 -12.09 16.94
C ILE A 226 5.29 -13.41 16.88
N ILE A 227 4.13 -13.44 16.22
CA ILE A 227 3.33 -14.66 16.03
C ILE A 227 4.18 -15.75 15.36
N HIS A 228 4.79 -15.45 14.22
CA HIS A 228 5.64 -16.38 13.48
C HIS A 228 6.80 -16.91 14.33
N PHE A 229 7.44 -16.06 15.14
CA PHE A 229 8.48 -16.49 16.06
C PHE A 229 7.96 -17.57 17.03
N PHE A 230 6.83 -17.34 17.70
CA PHE A 230 6.24 -18.33 18.59
C PHE A 230 5.78 -19.60 17.86
N LEU A 231 5.17 -19.47 16.68
CA LEU A 231 4.77 -20.62 15.86
C LEU A 231 6.01 -21.44 15.43
N SER A 232 7.12 -20.79 15.10
CA SER A 232 8.35 -21.47 14.69
C SER A 232 8.99 -22.30 15.82
N ILE A 233 8.90 -21.84 17.08
CA ILE A 233 9.36 -22.61 18.25
C ILE A 233 8.54 -23.89 18.41
N LEU A 234 7.21 -23.80 18.25
CA LEU A 234 6.32 -24.97 18.31
C LEU A 234 6.66 -25.98 17.19
N ALA A 235 7.12 -25.49 16.03
CA ALA A 235 7.43 -26.31 14.87
C ALA A 235 8.70 -27.17 15.00
N VAL A 236 9.64 -26.81 15.89
CA VAL A 236 10.95 -27.48 16.03
C VAL A 236 10.81 -28.98 16.35
N GLY A 237 9.71 -29.40 16.98
CA GLY A 237 9.48 -30.80 17.36
C GLY A 237 8.60 -31.62 16.42
N SER A 238 7.98 -31.03 15.40
CA SER A 238 6.99 -31.74 14.58
C SER A 238 6.90 -31.19 13.16
N PRO A 239 7.61 -31.77 12.18
CA PRO A 239 7.54 -31.31 10.78
C PRO A 239 6.11 -31.28 10.21
N SER A 240 5.21 -32.14 10.72
CA SER A 240 3.80 -32.20 10.31
C SER A 240 2.99 -30.94 10.63
N ILE A 241 3.42 -30.10 11.59
CA ILE A 241 2.68 -28.88 11.95
C ILE A 241 3.12 -27.64 11.16
N ILE A 242 4.27 -27.69 10.48
CA ILE A 242 4.83 -26.55 9.75
C ILE A 242 3.83 -25.96 8.75
N MET A 243 3.16 -26.83 7.98
CA MET A 243 2.19 -26.41 6.97
C MET A 243 0.96 -25.70 7.57
N PRO A 244 0.24 -26.29 8.56
CA PRO A 244 -0.80 -25.57 9.30
C PRO A 244 -0.36 -24.21 9.85
N LEU A 245 0.87 -24.08 10.35
CA LEU A 245 1.38 -22.83 10.91
C LEU A 245 1.57 -21.75 9.85
N PHE A 246 2.01 -22.09 8.63
CA PHE A 246 2.06 -21.14 7.51
C PHE A 246 0.67 -20.62 7.14
N ILE A 247 -0.33 -21.52 7.07
CA ILE A 247 -1.72 -21.14 6.78
C ILE A 247 -2.26 -20.18 7.86
N ILE A 248 -2.03 -20.49 9.14
CA ILE A 248 -2.43 -19.61 10.25
C ILE A 248 -1.75 -18.25 10.14
N ASN A 249 -0.45 -18.21 9.83
CA ASN A 249 0.29 -16.97 9.64
C ASN A 249 -0.28 -16.13 8.49
N ASP A 250 -0.62 -16.74 7.36
CA ASP A 250 -1.19 -16.02 6.21
C ASP A 250 -2.57 -15.44 6.51
N ILE A 251 -3.44 -16.21 7.16
CA ILE A 251 -4.75 -15.74 7.63
C ILE A 251 -4.57 -14.57 8.61
N ALA A 252 -3.63 -14.68 9.56
CA ALA A 252 -3.34 -13.64 10.53
C ALA A 252 -2.83 -12.36 9.85
N ASN A 253 -1.98 -12.48 8.82
CA ASN A 253 -1.51 -11.35 8.03
C ASN A 253 -2.67 -10.64 7.33
N VAL A 254 -3.54 -11.37 6.62
CA VAL A 254 -4.69 -10.78 5.93
C VAL A 254 -5.67 -10.14 6.92
N ALA A 255 -5.90 -10.78 8.09
CA ALA A 255 -6.73 -10.21 9.16
C ALA A 255 -6.17 -8.88 9.67
N LEU A 256 -4.86 -8.81 9.90
CA LEU A 256 -4.19 -7.61 10.37
C LEU A 256 -4.24 -6.49 9.31
N TYR A 257 -4.06 -6.83 8.03
CA TYR A 257 -4.26 -5.88 6.93
C TYR A 257 -5.72 -5.38 6.87
N ALA A 258 -6.72 -6.26 6.98
CA ALA A 258 -8.12 -5.88 7.01
C ALA A 258 -8.45 -4.92 8.16
N LEU A 259 -7.88 -5.15 9.35
CA LEU A 259 -8.07 -4.25 10.48
C LEU A 259 -7.42 -2.87 10.28
N THR A 260 -6.28 -2.80 9.61
CA THR A 260 -5.45 -1.59 9.54
C THR A 260 -5.70 -0.71 8.32
N VAL A 261 -6.12 -1.29 7.19
CA VAL A 261 -6.41 -0.54 5.96
C VAL A 261 -7.44 0.59 6.16
N PRO A 262 -8.58 0.38 6.86
CA PRO A 262 -9.52 1.48 7.07
C PRO A 262 -8.93 2.64 7.85
N PHE A 263 -8.08 2.37 8.84
CA PHE A 263 -7.39 3.42 9.58
C PHE A 263 -6.50 4.27 8.66
N LEU A 264 -5.72 3.60 7.78
CA LEU A 264 -4.85 4.27 6.81
C LEU A 264 -5.67 5.16 5.86
N VAL A 265 -6.81 4.67 5.37
CA VAL A 265 -7.70 5.44 4.50
C VAL A 265 -8.25 6.67 5.22
N ILE A 266 -8.70 6.53 6.47
CA ILE A 266 -9.22 7.66 7.26
C ILE A 266 -8.15 8.72 7.51
N ALA A 267 -6.94 8.32 7.91
CA ALA A 267 -5.83 9.24 8.13
C ALA A 267 -5.49 10.03 6.85
N ASN A 268 -5.34 9.32 5.73
CA ASN A 268 -5.07 9.93 4.44
C ASN A 268 -6.23 10.85 3.98
N TYR A 269 -7.48 10.48 4.27
CA TYR A 269 -8.66 11.31 3.97
C TYR A 269 -8.62 12.65 4.74
N TYR A 270 -8.34 12.64 6.05
CA TYR A 270 -8.28 13.88 6.83
C TYR A 270 -7.14 14.80 6.38
N VAL A 271 -5.98 14.23 6.01
CA VAL A 271 -4.88 15.00 5.42
C VAL A 271 -5.30 15.58 4.07
N PHE A 272 -5.95 14.79 3.22
CA PHE A 272 -6.48 15.25 1.93
C PHE A 272 -7.45 16.43 2.09
N GLN A 273 -8.44 16.30 2.99
CA GLN A 273 -9.42 17.34 3.25
C GLN A 273 -8.76 18.63 3.74
N SER A 274 -7.82 18.53 4.68
CA SER A 274 -7.09 19.71 5.19
C SER A 274 -6.29 20.43 4.10
N LEU A 275 -5.72 19.69 3.14
CA LEU A 275 -5.03 20.28 1.99
C LEU A 275 -6.01 21.00 1.05
N VAL A 276 -7.15 20.38 0.76
CA VAL A 276 -8.20 20.98 -0.08
C VAL A 276 -8.72 22.28 0.52
N ASP A 277 -9.03 22.27 1.83
CA ASP A 277 -9.55 23.45 2.52
C ASP A 277 -8.52 24.58 2.53
N THR A 278 -7.25 24.27 2.75
CA THR A 278 -6.22 25.31 2.72
C THR A 278 -5.97 25.84 1.32
N TYR A 279 -6.05 24.99 0.29
CA TYR A 279 -5.91 25.43 -1.10
C TYR A 279 -7.02 26.42 -1.48
N LYS A 280 -8.28 26.15 -1.07
CA LYS A 280 -9.41 27.05 -1.31
C LYS A 280 -9.21 28.42 -0.66
N GLN A 281 -8.70 28.47 0.57
CA GLN A 281 -8.46 29.72 1.30
C GLN A 281 -7.32 30.58 0.71
N ASN A 282 -6.34 29.97 0.03
CA ASN A 282 -5.28 30.73 -0.63
C ASN A 282 -5.69 31.25 -2.02
N ALA A 283 -6.80 30.73 -2.58
CA ALA A 283 -7.30 31.11 -3.89
C ALA A 283 -8.36 32.22 -3.84
N SER A 284 -8.92 32.50 -2.65
CA SER A 284 -9.85 33.60 -2.36
C SER A 284 -9.12 34.85 -1.90
#